data_AF-A8M0T3-F1
#
_entry.id   AF-A8M0T3-F1
#
_cell.length_a   1.000
_cell.length_b   1.000
_cell.length_c   1.000
_cell.angle_alpha   90.00
_cell.angle_beta   90.00
_cell.angle_gamma   90.00
#
_symmetry.space_group_name_H-M   'P 1'
#
loop_
_entity.id
_entity.type
_entity.pdbx_description
1 polymer ?
#
loop_
_entity_poly.entity_id
_entity_poly.type
_entity_poly.pdbx_seq_one_letter_code
_entity_poly.pdbx_strand_id
1 'polypeptide(L)'
;MGLFRRRPKLPTTVRPPFVAGERLLAWATAGTGVGDGVVVATNLGLWLPGRGERLGWHDILRAVWSGHELVVTPAERVVERDGYLVVADRPTESYPLSDPGDLPHEVRARVTRSVAYSEAYPLPEGAGRVVARRVPGVDGLTWTVRYEPGTPVDDPAVRAETDRLVAAARAATTPDDV
;
A
#
# COMPACT_ATOMS: atom_id res chain seq x y z
N MET A 1 18.18 6.50 -30.19
CA MET A 1 18.59 5.13 -29.81
C MET A 1 18.75 5.07 -28.30
N GLY A 2 17.73 4.62 -27.57
CA GLY A 2 17.77 4.49 -26.11
C GLY A 2 18.18 3.07 -25.74
N LEU A 3 19.36 2.92 -25.15
CA LEU A 3 19.93 1.67 -24.66
C LEU A 3 18.92 0.95 -23.75
N PHE A 4 18.55 -0.28 -24.13
CA PHE A 4 17.90 -1.23 -23.24
C PHE A 4 18.81 -1.43 -22.02
N ARG A 5 18.60 -0.65 -20.95
CA ARG A 5 19.21 -0.95 -19.65
C ARG A 5 18.73 -2.33 -19.28
N ARG A 6 19.62 -3.32 -19.41
CA ARG A 6 19.38 -4.69 -18.95
C ARG A 6 18.97 -4.56 -17.49
N ARG A 7 17.73 -4.93 -17.17
CA ARG A 7 17.27 -5.01 -15.78
C ARG A 7 18.33 -5.78 -14.99
N PRO A 8 18.94 -5.20 -13.94
CA PRO A 8 19.87 -5.93 -13.11
C PRO A 8 19.20 -7.24 -12.66
N LYS A 9 19.85 -8.38 -12.87
CA LYS A 9 19.31 -9.65 -12.38
C LYS A 9 19.37 -9.60 -10.85
N LEU A 10 18.23 -9.77 -10.19
CA LEU A 10 18.19 -9.90 -8.73
C LEU A 10 19.07 -11.10 -8.34
N PRO A 11 20.10 -10.92 -7.48
CA PRO A 11 20.94 -12.03 -7.07
C PRO A 11 20.09 -13.09 -6.36
N THR A 12 20.32 -14.36 -6.68
CA THR A 12 19.52 -15.48 -6.15
C THR A 12 19.62 -15.63 -4.64
N THR A 13 20.74 -15.20 -4.05
CA THR A 13 21.00 -15.23 -2.60
C THR A 13 20.13 -14.27 -1.80
N VAL A 14 19.63 -13.19 -2.42
CA VAL A 14 18.79 -12.17 -1.76
C VAL A 14 17.37 -12.14 -2.32
N ARG A 15 17.02 -13.11 -3.16
CA ARG A 15 15.69 -13.20 -3.75
C ARG A 15 14.69 -13.65 -2.67
N PRO A 16 13.64 -12.85 -2.40
CA PRO A 16 12.59 -13.27 -1.48
C PRO A 16 11.87 -14.54 -1.97
N PRO A 17 11.23 -15.30 -1.07
CA PRO A 17 10.51 -16.52 -1.40
C PRO A 17 9.22 -16.19 -2.17
N PHE A 18 9.34 -16.04 -3.49
CA PHE A 18 8.22 -15.72 -4.37
C PHE A 18 7.23 -16.88 -4.40
N VAL A 19 5.95 -16.56 -4.27
CA VAL A 19 4.88 -17.53 -4.49
C VAL A 19 4.69 -17.79 -5.99
N ALA A 20 3.95 -18.85 -6.34
CA ALA A 20 3.61 -19.13 -7.73
C ALA A 20 2.90 -17.93 -8.38
N GLY A 21 3.36 -17.55 -9.58
CA GLY A 21 2.81 -16.40 -10.33
C GLY A 21 3.32 -15.03 -9.88
N GLU A 22 4.16 -14.94 -8.85
CA GLU A 22 4.83 -13.71 -8.45
C GLU A 22 6.01 -13.38 -9.40
N ARG A 23 5.99 -12.17 -9.94
CA ARG A 23 6.92 -11.67 -10.95
C ARG A 23 7.64 -10.43 -10.45
N LEU A 24 8.97 -10.45 -10.56
CA LEU A 24 9.83 -9.30 -10.31
C LEU A 24 9.51 -8.17 -11.31
N LEU A 25 9.30 -6.96 -10.78
CA LEU A 25 9.14 -5.76 -11.59
C LEU A 25 10.42 -4.92 -11.57
N ALA A 26 10.88 -4.58 -10.36
CA ALA A 26 12.07 -3.81 -10.09
C ALA A 26 12.63 -4.15 -8.70
N TRP A 27 13.90 -3.84 -8.48
CA TRP A 27 14.54 -3.96 -7.17
C TRP A 27 15.66 -2.93 -7.04
N ALA A 28 16.08 -2.68 -5.80
CA ALA A 28 17.23 -1.85 -5.48
C ALA A 28 17.89 -2.37 -4.20
N THR A 29 19.19 -2.12 -4.05
CA THR A 29 19.91 -2.34 -2.79
C THR A 29 19.46 -1.29 -1.79
N ALA A 30 19.04 -1.73 -0.60
CA ALA A 30 18.78 -0.84 0.52
C ALA A 30 20.07 -0.61 1.31
N GLY A 31 20.21 0.55 1.94
CA GLY A 31 21.36 0.91 2.77
C GLY A 31 22.59 1.39 2.00
N THR A 32 23.71 1.45 2.72
CA THR A 32 24.97 2.05 2.26
C THR A 32 26.09 1.01 2.05
N GLY A 33 25.86 -0.27 2.39
CA GLY A 33 26.87 -1.32 2.36
C GLY A 33 26.41 -2.70 1.89
N VAL A 34 27.38 -3.62 1.82
CA VAL A 34 27.15 -5.03 1.47
C VAL A 34 26.51 -5.75 2.66
N GLY A 35 25.23 -6.13 2.54
CA GLY A 35 24.49 -6.84 3.59
C GLY A 35 23.20 -6.15 4.03
N ASP A 36 22.96 -4.91 3.60
CA ASP A 36 21.83 -4.06 4.00
C ASP A 36 20.48 -4.44 3.34
N GLY A 37 20.44 -5.60 2.68
CA GLY A 37 19.25 -6.17 2.07
C GLY A 37 18.83 -5.50 0.77
N VAL A 38 17.67 -5.90 0.27
CA VAL A 38 17.11 -5.43 -1.00
C VAL A 38 15.64 -5.06 -0.82
N VAL A 39 15.22 -4.00 -1.50
CA VAL A 39 13.80 -3.71 -1.70
C VAL A 39 13.40 -4.28 -3.05
N VAL A 40 12.34 -5.09 -3.08
CA VAL A 40 11.90 -5.80 -4.28
C VAL A 40 10.42 -5.55 -4.53
N ALA A 41 10.12 -4.88 -5.65
CA ALA A 41 8.74 -4.68 -6.11
C ALA A 41 8.33 -5.82 -7.05
N THR A 42 7.16 -6.41 -6.77
CA THR A 42 6.56 -7.48 -7.57
C THR A 42 5.16 -7.10 -8.03
N ASN A 43 4.57 -7.92 -8.91
CA ASN A 43 3.16 -7.76 -9.29
C ASN A 43 2.20 -7.87 -8.10
N LEU A 44 2.60 -8.51 -7.00
CA LEU A 44 1.74 -8.75 -5.84
C LEU A 44 1.97 -7.73 -4.72
N GLY A 45 3.21 -7.30 -4.48
CA GLY A 45 3.52 -6.36 -3.40
C GLY A 45 4.98 -5.93 -3.36
N LEU A 46 5.39 -5.44 -2.18
CA LEU A 46 6.72 -4.93 -1.90
C LEU A 46 7.38 -5.77 -0.81
N TRP A 47 8.55 -6.31 -1.12
CA TRP A 47 9.42 -6.93 -0.12
C TRP A 47 10.41 -5.88 0.40
N LEU A 48 10.52 -5.81 1.72
CA LEU A 48 11.35 -4.84 2.42
C LEU A 48 12.38 -5.59 3.27
N PRO A 49 13.61 -5.07 3.41
CA PRO A 49 14.62 -5.70 4.26
C PRO A 49 14.17 -5.69 5.72
N GLY A 50 14.54 -6.73 6.46
CA GLY A 50 14.12 -6.93 7.85
C GLY A 50 12.70 -7.49 8.02
N ARG A 51 11.90 -7.55 6.95
CA ARG A 51 10.59 -8.22 6.97
C ARG A 51 10.70 -9.63 6.41
N GLY A 52 10.08 -10.59 7.12
CA GLY A 52 9.93 -11.97 6.63
C GLY A 52 8.76 -12.15 5.66
N GLU A 53 7.92 -11.12 5.49
CA GLU A 53 6.72 -11.15 4.68
C GLU A 53 6.65 -10.00 3.68
N ARG A 54 5.91 -10.24 2.59
CA ARG A 54 5.60 -9.25 1.56
C ARG A 54 4.52 -8.31 2.04
N LEU A 55 4.73 -7.02 1.89
CA LEU A 55 3.67 -6.03 2.08
C LEU A 55 2.80 -5.95 0.82
N GLY A 56 1.50 -6.19 0.96
CA GLY A 56 0.55 -6.05 -0.15
C GLY A 56 0.46 -4.59 -0.61
N TRP A 57 0.24 -4.36 -1.92
CA TRP A 57 0.05 -2.99 -2.43
C TRP A 57 -1.12 -2.25 -1.77
N HIS A 58 -2.13 -2.99 -1.31
CA HIS A 58 -3.28 -2.46 -0.59
C HIS A 58 -2.99 -2.09 0.87
N ASP A 59 -1.94 -2.67 1.46
CA ASP A 59 -1.50 -2.39 2.83
C ASP A 59 -0.49 -1.23 2.90
N ILE A 60 -0.13 -0.62 1.76
CA ILE A 60 0.72 0.57 1.71
C ILE A 60 -0.15 1.81 1.64
N LEU A 61 -0.28 2.52 2.76
CA LEU A 61 -1.04 3.75 2.84
C LEU A 61 -0.36 4.87 2.06
N ARG A 62 0.96 4.97 2.20
CA ARG A 62 1.79 5.96 1.53
C ARG A 62 3.16 5.39 1.19
N ALA A 63 3.70 5.81 0.05
CA ALA A 63 5.10 5.60 -0.31
C ALA A 63 5.65 6.89 -0.92
N VAL A 64 6.79 7.35 -0.41
CA VAL A 64 7.45 8.60 -0.82
C VAL A 64 8.88 8.30 -1.19
N TRP A 65 9.32 8.85 -2.33
CA TRP A 65 10.71 8.80 -2.75
C TRP A 65 11.30 10.20 -2.69
N SER A 66 12.40 10.37 -1.96
CA SER A 66 13.09 11.65 -1.76
C SER A 66 14.20 11.92 -2.79
N GLY A 67 14.51 10.96 -3.67
CA GLY A 67 15.68 11.01 -4.55
C GLY A 67 16.85 10.15 -4.06
N HIS A 68 16.88 9.80 -2.77
CA HIS A 68 17.88 8.91 -2.18
C HIS A 68 17.28 7.90 -1.19
N GLU A 69 16.05 8.14 -0.70
CA GLU A 69 15.40 7.31 0.31
C GLU A 69 13.94 7.04 -0.04
N LEU A 70 13.55 5.78 0.10
CA LEU A 70 12.18 5.31 -0.04
C LEU A 70 11.56 5.18 1.35
N VAL A 71 10.58 6.03 1.64
CA VAL A 71 9.81 6.00 2.89
C VAL A 71 8.47 5.33 2.63
N VAL A 72 8.17 4.28 3.36
CA VAL A 72 6.92 3.51 3.26
C VAL A 72 6.14 3.66 4.57
N THR A 73 4.84 3.94 4.45
CA THR A 73 3.90 3.96 5.57
C THR A 73 2.93 2.78 5.40
N PRO A 74 3.13 1.67 6.14
CA PRO A 74 2.20 0.55 6.13
C PRO A 74 0.90 0.89 6.86
N ALA A 75 -0.16 0.17 6.53
CA ALA A 75 -1.41 0.18 7.28
C ALA A 75 -1.25 -0.64 8.57
N GLU A 76 -1.70 -0.07 9.67
CA GLU A 76 -2.01 -0.78 10.91
C GLU A 76 -3.48 -1.18 10.89
N ARG A 77 -3.78 -2.44 11.18
CA ARG A 77 -5.17 -2.89 11.36
C ARG A 77 -5.59 -2.50 12.78
N VAL A 78 -6.52 -1.55 12.89
CA VAL A 78 -7.01 -1.10 14.20
C VAL A 78 -8.23 -1.91 14.59
N VAL A 79 -9.25 -1.92 13.73
CA VAL A 79 -10.48 -2.65 14.02
C VAL A 79 -11.22 -3.07 12.77
N GLU A 80 -11.63 -4.33 12.74
CA GLU A 80 -12.45 -4.88 11.67
C GLU A 80 -13.93 -4.60 11.95
N ARG A 81 -14.65 -4.18 10.90
CA ARG A 81 -16.08 -3.88 10.91
C ARG A 81 -16.73 -4.63 9.75
N ASP A 82 -18.06 -4.71 9.76
CA ASP A 82 -18.77 -5.34 8.66
C ASP A 82 -18.58 -4.52 7.38
N GLY A 83 -17.88 -5.12 6.41
CA GLY A 83 -17.65 -4.53 5.10
C GLY A 83 -16.47 -3.56 4.97
N TYR A 84 -15.73 -3.25 6.04
CA TYR A 84 -14.49 -2.44 5.96
C TYR A 84 -13.56 -2.62 7.16
N LEU A 85 -12.30 -2.22 6.99
CA LEU A 85 -11.28 -2.25 8.04
C LEU A 85 -10.86 -0.82 8.43
N VAL A 86 -10.92 -0.49 9.71
CA VAL A 86 -10.32 0.75 10.20
C VAL A 86 -8.81 0.58 10.28
N VAL A 87 -8.09 1.51 9.67
CA VAL A 87 -6.64 1.51 9.60
C VAL A 87 -6.03 2.80 10.14
N ALA A 88 -4.84 2.68 10.71
CA ALA A 88 -3.99 3.80 11.10
C ALA A 88 -2.62 3.69 10.40
N ASP A 89 -1.83 4.74 10.50
CA ASP A 89 -0.46 4.74 9.98
C ASP A 89 0.44 3.97 10.95
N ARG A 90 1.05 2.86 10.49
CA ARG A 90 2.20 2.29 11.21
C ARG A 90 3.39 3.26 11.16
N PRO A 91 4.36 3.12 12.08
CA PRO A 91 5.63 3.83 11.98
C PRO A 91 6.22 3.73 10.57
N THR A 92 6.65 4.87 10.04
CA THR A 92 7.23 4.93 8.70
C THR A 92 8.54 4.17 8.66
N GLU A 93 8.71 3.31 7.66
CA GLU A 93 9.95 2.59 7.41
C GLU A 93 10.74 3.27 6.30
N SER A 94 12.02 3.50 6.55
CA SER A 94 12.89 4.31 5.70
C SER A 94 14.02 3.47 5.11
N TYR A 95 14.17 3.52 3.79
CA TYR A 95 15.13 2.70 3.07
C TYR A 95 15.98 3.56 2.11
N PRO A 96 17.21 3.92 2.48
CA PRO A 96 18.17 4.53 1.57
C PRO A 96 18.44 3.60 0.38
N LEU A 97 18.44 4.10 -0.85
CA LEU A 97 18.68 3.28 -2.05
C LEU A 97 19.90 3.79 -2.83
N SER A 98 20.87 2.92 -3.06
CA SER A 98 22.14 3.27 -3.73
C SER A 98 22.08 3.15 -5.27
N ASP A 99 21.24 2.26 -5.80
CA ASP A 99 20.90 2.16 -7.23
C ASP A 99 19.40 1.94 -7.38
N PRO A 100 18.59 3.00 -7.28
CA PRO A 100 17.13 2.87 -7.21
C PRO A 100 16.51 2.36 -8.52
N GLY A 101 17.19 2.48 -9.66
CA GLY A 101 16.65 2.08 -10.97
C GLY A 101 15.20 2.56 -11.18
N ASP A 102 14.33 1.64 -11.64
CA ASP A 102 12.90 1.90 -11.81
C ASP A 102 12.07 1.63 -10.54
N LEU A 103 12.69 1.21 -9.42
CA LEU A 103 11.98 0.77 -8.23
C LEU A 103 11.05 1.86 -7.66
N PRO A 104 11.49 3.12 -7.45
CA PRO A 104 10.58 4.16 -6.97
C PRO A 104 9.39 4.41 -7.89
N HIS A 105 9.59 4.32 -9.21
CA HIS A 105 8.53 4.47 -10.19
C HIS A 105 7.51 3.33 -10.11
N GLU A 106 7.98 2.08 -10.05
CA GLU A 106 7.11 0.89 -9.90
C GLU A 106 6.33 0.92 -8.59
N VAL A 107 6.98 1.28 -7.47
CA VAL A 107 6.31 1.42 -6.17
C VAL A 107 5.20 2.46 -6.24
N ARG A 108 5.50 3.66 -6.74
CA ARG A 108 4.49 4.72 -6.89
C ARG A 108 3.35 4.28 -7.79
N ALA A 109 3.66 3.74 -8.97
CA ALA A 109 2.66 3.31 -9.94
C ALA A 109 1.73 2.23 -9.35
N ARG A 110 2.27 1.27 -8.60
CA ARG A 110 1.49 0.18 -7.99
C ARG A 110 0.64 0.65 -6.83
N VAL A 111 1.19 1.47 -5.94
CA VAL A 111 0.43 2.06 -4.83
C VAL A 111 -0.72 2.90 -5.37
N THR A 112 -0.46 3.76 -6.37
CA THR A 112 -1.52 4.56 -7.01
C THR A 112 -2.56 3.69 -7.70
N ARG A 113 -2.14 2.69 -8.49
CA ARG A 113 -3.07 1.80 -9.21
C ARG A 113 -3.91 0.92 -8.29
N SER A 114 -3.42 0.64 -7.08
CA SER A 114 -4.19 -0.09 -6.08
C SER A 114 -5.45 0.69 -5.69
N VAL A 115 -5.44 2.02 -5.70
CA VAL A 115 -6.59 2.83 -5.30
C VAL A 115 -7.67 2.81 -6.39
N ALA A 116 -8.85 2.32 -6.03
CA ALA A 116 -10.05 2.39 -6.86
C ALA A 116 -10.96 3.55 -6.45
N TYR A 117 -10.98 3.86 -5.15
CA TYR A 117 -11.78 4.91 -4.55
C TYR A 117 -11.01 5.56 -3.40
N SER A 118 -11.14 6.87 -3.23
CA SER A 118 -10.61 7.59 -2.08
C SER A 118 -11.36 8.89 -1.90
N GLU A 119 -12.10 9.02 -0.81
CA GLU A 119 -12.84 10.23 -0.48
C GLU A 119 -12.72 10.54 1.01
N ALA A 120 -12.54 11.82 1.32
CA ALA A 120 -12.54 12.31 2.69
C ALA A 120 -13.91 12.88 3.02
N TYR A 121 -14.39 12.57 4.22
CA TYR A 121 -15.69 12.98 4.71
C TYR A 121 -15.56 13.64 6.09
N PRO A 122 -16.34 14.70 6.35
CA PRO A 122 -16.57 15.15 7.71
C PRO A 122 -17.38 14.10 8.48
N LEU A 123 -17.14 13.99 9.78
CA LEU A 123 -17.91 13.16 10.71
C LEU A 123 -18.56 14.06 11.78
N PRO A 124 -19.53 13.56 12.57
CA PRO A 124 -20.13 14.34 13.65
C PRO A 124 -19.09 14.95 14.59
N GLU A 125 -18.03 14.21 14.86
CA GLU A 125 -16.82 14.69 15.52
C GLU A 125 -15.60 14.21 14.73
N GLY A 126 -14.81 15.15 14.20
CA GLY A 126 -13.61 14.85 13.42
C GLY A 126 -13.88 14.59 11.93
N ALA A 127 -13.02 13.79 11.31
CA ALA A 127 -13.09 13.49 9.89
C ALA A 127 -12.46 12.13 9.60
N GLY A 128 -12.82 11.54 8.46
CA GLY A 128 -12.28 10.27 8.02
C GLY A 128 -12.11 10.21 6.52
N ARG A 129 -11.31 9.27 6.06
CA ARG A 129 -11.14 8.96 4.64
C ARG A 129 -11.53 7.51 4.40
N VAL A 130 -12.50 7.32 3.52
CA VAL A 130 -12.88 6.02 2.98
C VAL A 130 -12.01 5.75 1.76
N VAL A 131 -11.35 4.59 1.72
CA VAL A 131 -10.50 4.17 0.61
C VAL A 131 -10.88 2.75 0.18
N ALA A 132 -11.05 2.54 -1.11
CA ALA A 132 -11.21 1.21 -1.68
C ALA A 132 -9.96 0.87 -2.50
N ARG A 133 -9.38 -0.30 -2.25
CA ARG A 133 -8.17 -0.75 -2.94
C ARG A 133 -8.36 -2.11 -3.60
N ARG A 134 -7.79 -2.26 -4.79
CA ARG A 134 -7.66 -3.51 -5.53
C ARG A 134 -6.54 -4.33 -4.92
N VAL A 135 -6.83 -5.61 -4.69
CA VAL A 135 -5.85 -6.58 -4.21
C VAL A 135 -5.48 -7.51 -5.37
N PRO A 136 -4.20 -7.63 -5.75
CA PRO A 136 -3.81 -8.56 -6.80
C PRO A 136 -4.26 -10.00 -6.48
N GLY A 137 -5.02 -10.60 -7.38
CA GLY A 137 -5.50 -11.98 -7.26
C GLY A 137 -6.78 -12.15 -6.42
N VAL A 138 -7.42 -11.06 -5.99
CA VAL A 138 -8.71 -11.08 -5.29
C VAL A 138 -9.71 -10.28 -6.11
N ASP A 139 -10.88 -10.87 -6.32
CA ASP A 139 -11.99 -10.18 -6.96
C ASP A 139 -12.65 -9.20 -6.00
N GLY A 140 -12.99 -8.01 -6.50
CA GLY A 140 -13.58 -6.93 -5.71
C GLY A 140 -12.57 -5.96 -5.10
N LEU A 141 -13.05 -5.19 -4.13
CA LEU A 141 -12.31 -4.12 -3.48
C LEU A 141 -12.23 -4.36 -1.98
N THR A 142 -11.05 -4.12 -1.41
CA THR A 142 -10.86 -4.02 0.03
C THR A 142 -11.12 -2.60 0.48
N TRP A 143 -12.05 -2.44 1.41
CA TRP A 143 -12.45 -1.14 1.95
C TRP A 143 -11.75 -0.87 3.26
N THR A 144 -11.16 0.31 3.36
CA THR A 144 -10.54 0.79 4.59
C THR A 144 -11.02 2.20 4.94
N VAL A 145 -11.03 2.49 6.24
CA VAL A 145 -11.30 3.83 6.76
C VAL A 145 -10.12 4.27 7.61
N ARG A 146 -9.60 5.46 7.31
CA ARG A 146 -8.57 6.12 8.12
C ARG A 146 -9.19 7.37 8.73
N TYR A 147 -9.24 7.42 10.05
CA TYR A 147 -9.70 8.60 10.77
C TYR A 147 -8.58 9.62 10.94
N GLU A 148 -8.93 10.90 10.94
CA GLU A 148 -8.00 11.96 11.32
C GLU A 148 -7.75 11.92 12.85
N PRO A 149 -6.54 12.30 13.30
CA PRO A 149 -6.22 12.33 14.73
C PRO A 149 -7.25 13.12 15.54
N GLY A 150 -7.67 12.56 16.68
CA GLY A 150 -8.67 13.16 17.56
C GLY A 150 -10.12 12.76 17.26
N THR A 151 -10.38 12.01 16.19
CA THR A 151 -11.72 11.47 15.90
C THR A 151 -12.05 10.30 16.86
N PRO A 152 -13.17 10.33 17.59
CA PRO A 152 -13.53 9.27 18.53
C PRO A 152 -14.10 8.05 17.79
N VAL A 153 -13.20 7.13 17.38
CA VAL A 153 -13.54 5.95 16.56
C VAL A 153 -14.52 4.96 17.22
N ASP A 154 -14.66 5.06 18.54
CA ASP A 154 -15.56 4.21 19.33
C ASP A 154 -16.92 4.85 19.61
N ASP A 155 -17.09 6.13 19.26
CA ASP A 155 -18.37 6.83 19.40
C ASP A 155 -19.43 6.21 18.46
N PRO A 156 -20.62 5.85 18.98
CA PRO A 156 -21.68 5.23 18.17
C PRO A 156 -22.16 6.09 17.00
N ALA A 157 -22.21 7.41 17.13
CA ALA A 157 -22.64 8.31 16.06
C ALA A 157 -21.57 8.39 14.96
N VAL A 158 -20.29 8.46 15.33
CA VAL A 158 -19.17 8.39 14.37
C VAL A 158 -19.18 7.07 13.60
N ARG A 159 -19.42 5.96 14.30
CA ARG A 159 -19.52 4.63 13.68
C ARG A 159 -20.69 4.54 12.70
N ALA A 160 -21.90 4.91 13.14
CA ALA A 160 -23.09 4.88 12.29
C ALA A 160 -22.95 5.77 11.04
N GLU A 161 -22.33 6.95 11.20
CA GLU A 161 -22.00 7.80 10.06
C GLU A 161 -21.01 7.10 9.12
N THR A 162 -19.93 6.53 9.65
CA THR A 162 -18.92 5.82 8.85
C THR A 162 -19.55 4.65 8.06
N ASP A 163 -20.39 3.84 8.71
CA ASP A 163 -21.05 2.69 8.08
C ASP A 163 -21.86 3.11 6.85
N ARG A 164 -22.66 4.16 6.98
CA ARG A 164 -23.47 4.69 5.87
C ARG A 164 -22.59 5.30 4.77
N LEU A 165 -21.49 5.98 5.10
CA LEU A 165 -20.54 6.51 4.09
C LEU A 165 -19.87 5.39 3.30
N VAL A 166 -19.42 4.33 3.99
CA VAL A 166 -18.82 3.16 3.33
C VAL A 166 -19.86 2.45 2.46
N ALA A 167 -21.09 2.26 2.95
CA ALA A 167 -22.17 1.65 2.17
C ALA A 167 -22.49 2.46 0.90
N ALA A 168 -22.58 3.79 1.01
CA ALA A 168 -22.80 4.68 -0.14
C ALA A 168 -21.64 4.59 -1.15
N ALA A 169 -20.39 4.63 -0.67
CA ALA A 169 -19.22 4.50 -1.54
C ALA A 169 -19.16 3.15 -2.27
N ARG A 170 -19.54 2.06 -1.58
CA ARG A 170 -19.66 0.72 -2.18
C ARG A 170 -20.73 0.65 -3.27
N ALA A 171 -21.90 1.23 -3.01
CA ALA A 171 -22.96 1.32 -4.01
C ALA A 171 -22.51 2.10 -5.25
N ALA A 172 -21.82 3.24 -5.06
CA ALA A 172 -21.34 4.08 -6.15
C ALA A 172 -20.18 3.49 -6.99
N THR A 173 -19.51 2.45 -6.48
CA THR A 173 -18.36 1.80 -7.17
C THR A 173 -18.67 0.40 -7.67
N THR A 174 -19.86 -0.12 -7.39
CA THR A 174 -20.37 -1.32 -8.05
C THR A 174 -20.86 -0.88 -9.44
N PRO A 175 -20.37 -1.46 -10.54
CA PRO A 175 -20.95 -1.19 -11.85
C PRO A 175 -22.45 -1.49 -11.81
N ASP A 176 -23.28 -0.58 -12.32
CA ASP A 176 -24.67 -0.95 -12.62
C ASP A 176 -24.59 -2.10 -13.64
N ASP A 177 -25.18 -3.25 -13.30
CA ASP A 177 -25.43 -4.31 -14.29
C ASP A 177 -26.42 -3.76 -15.32
N VAL A 178 -25.89 -3.19 -16.41
CA VAL A 178 -26.62 -2.80 -17.63
C VAL A 178 -26.31 -3.77 -18.75
#